data_AF-A0AAE4MJD3-F1
#
_entry.id   AF-A0AAE4MJD3-F1
#
_cell.length_a   1.000
_cell.length_b   1.000
_cell.length_c   1.000
_cell.angle_alpha   90.00
_cell.angle_beta   90.00
_cell.angle_gamma   90.00
#
_symmetry.space_group_name_H-M   'P 1'
#
loop_
_entity.id
_entity.type
_entity.pdbx_description
1 polymer ?
#
loop_
_entity_poly.entity_id
_entity_poly.type
_entity_poly.pdbx_seq_one_letter_code
_entity_poly.pdbx_strand_id
1 'polypeptide(L)' 'MDENERQLLLLQDKMEKMNEEDLYKFVTENYPEAGWCGKKKLVVRKIMTFERARIYGDKDPLATE' A
#
# COMPACT_ATOMS: atom_id res chain seq x y z
N MET A 1 2.58 -15.06 -12.43
CA MET A 1 2.24 -14.00 -11.47
C MET A 1 1.60 -14.70 -10.29
N ASP A 2 2.22 -14.57 -9.13
CA ASP A 2 1.71 -15.11 -7.87
C ASP A 2 0.38 -14.42 -7.51
N GLU A 3 -0.54 -15.11 -6.82
CA GLU A 3 -1.83 -14.52 -6.43
C GLU A 3 -1.61 -13.30 -5.52
N ASN A 4 -0.61 -13.33 -4.65
CA ASN A 4 -0.29 -12.19 -3.78
C ASN A 4 0.24 -11.00 -4.58
N GLU A 5 1.04 -11.26 -5.61
CA GLU A 5 1.56 -10.23 -6.51
C GLU A 5 0.42 -9.56 -7.30
N ARG A 6 -0.56 -10.35 -7.76
CA ARG A 6 -1.77 -9.83 -8.40
C ARG A 6 -2.58 -8.95 -7.44
N GLN A 7 -2.76 -9.36 -6.18
CA GLN A 7 -3.49 -8.57 -5.19
C GLN A 7 -2.80 -7.23 -4.87
N LEU A 8 -1.47 -7.23 -4.74
CA LEU A 8 -0.69 -6.01 -4.56
C LEU A 8 -0.84 -5.04 -5.73
N LEU A 9 -0.81 -5.55 -6.97
CA LEU A 9 -1.00 -4.71 -8.16
C LEU A 9 -2.41 -4.10 -8.22
N LEU A 10 -3.44 -4.89 -7.89
CA LEU A 10 -4.83 -4.39 -7.83
C LEU A 10 -5.01 -3.33 -6.74
N LEU A 11 -4.38 -3.54 -5.57
CA LEU A 11 -4.40 -2.58 -4.48
C LEU A 11 -3.72 -1.26 -4.91
N GLN A 12 -2.55 -1.35 -5.54
CA GLN A 12 -1.84 -0.18 -6.04
C GLN A 12 -2.67 0.60 -7.06
N ASP A 13 -3.21 -0.09 -8.08
CA ASP A 13 -4.03 0.53 -9.12
C ASP A 13 -5.29 1.20 -8.54
N LYS A 14 -5.95 0.53 -7.58
CA LYS A 14 -7.09 1.10 -6.86
C LYS A 14 -6.72 2.42 -6.16
N MET A 15 -5.62 2.44 -5.42
CA MET A 15 -5.16 3.64 -4.69
C MET A 15 -4.67 4.75 -5.62
N GLU A 16 -4.07 4.41 -6.76
CA GLU A 16 -3.64 5.39 -7.77
C GLU A 16 -4.83 6.04 -8.49
N LYS A 17 -5.96 5.35 -8.62
CA LYS A 17 -7.20 5.89 -9.21
C LYS A 17 -8.07 6.71 -8.25
N MET A 18 -7.94 6.51 -6.94
CA MET A 18 -8.65 7.31 -5.92
C MET A 18 -8.24 8.78 -5.94
N ASN A 19 -9.12 9.71 -5.55
CA ASN A 19 -8.68 11.06 -5.21
C ASN A 19 -8.01 11.08 -3.82
N GLU A 20 -7.47 12.22 -3.41
CA GLU A 20 -6.74 12.32 -2.14
C GLU A 20 -7.64 12.08 -0.92
N GLU A 21 -8.89 12.54 -0.96
CA GLU A 21 -9.86 12.39 0.14
C GLU A 21 -10.26 10.92 0.32
N ASP A 22 -10.59 10.24 -0.78
CA ASP A 22 -10.95 8.83 -0.79
C ASP A 22 -9.78 7.95 -0.36
N LEU A 23 -8.55 8.28 -0.79
CA LEU A 23 -7.36 7.59 -0.30
C LEU A 23 -7.21 7.78 1.21
N TYR A 24 -7.40 8.99 1.71
CA TYR A 24 -7.26 9.27 3.14
C TYR A 24 -8.30 8.51 3.99
N LYS A 25 -9.55 8.47 3.54
CA LYS A 25 -10.61 7.66 4.17
C LYS A 25 -10.24 6.18 4.15
N PHE A 26 -9.86 5.66 2.98
CA PHE A 26 -9.42 4.28 2.81
C PHE A 26 -8.30 3.92 3.79
N VAL A 27 -7.29 4.79 3.91
CA VAL A 27 -6.17 4.57 4.83
C VAL A 27 -6.60 4.57 6.29
N THR A 28 -7.45 5.52 6.67
CA THR A 28 -7.93 5.63 8.06
C THR A 28 -8.80 4.43 8.46
N GLU A 29 -9.58 3.89 7.53
CA GLU A 29 -10.45 2.73 7.77
C GLU A 29 -9.70 1.40 7.79
N ASN A 30 -8.68 1.23 6.93
CA ASN A 30 -7.99 -0.05 6.74
C ASN A 30 -6.66 -0.16 7.50
N TYR A 31 -6.04 0.98 7.83
CA TYR A 31 -4.75 1.08 8.52
C TYR A 31 -4.83 2.12 9.66
N PRO A 32 -5.75 1.98 10.62
CA PRO A 32 -5.97 2.98 11.67
C PRO A 32 -4.74 3.21 12.55
N GLU A 33 -3.91 2.19 12.75
CA GLU A 33 -2.65 2.26 13.51
C GLU A 33 -1.52 2.98 12.78
N ALA A 34 -1.62 3.14 11.47
CA ALA A 34 -0.51 3.59 10.64
C ALA A 34 -0.33 5.12 10.66
N GLY A 35 -1.42 5.86 10.89
CA GLY A 35 -1.40 7.33 10.96
C GLY A 35 -0.81 8.02 9.73
N TRP A 36 -0.82 7.36 8.56
CA TRP A 36 -0.16 7.87 7.37
C TRP A 36 -0.93 9.03 6.76
N CYS A 37 -0.27 10.19 6.71
CA CYS A 37 -0.77 11.41 6.11
C CYS A 37 0.25 12.00 5.12
N GLY A 38 -0.20 12.96 4.30
CA GLY A 38 0.65 13.72 3.37
C GLY A 38 0.32 13.45 1.91
N LYS A 39 1.29 13.71 1.02
CA LYS A 39 1.10 13.59 -0.44
C LYS A 39 0.66 12.17 -0.82
N LYS A 40 -0.37 12.08 -1.66
CA LYS A 40 -0.94 10.82 -2.17
C LYS A 40 0.12 9.77 -2.53
N LYS A 41 1.10 10.13 -3.37
CA LYS A 41 2.18 9.21 -3.81
C LYS A 41 2.98 8.61 -2.65
N LEU A 42 3.24 9.37 -1.59
CA LEU A 42 3.99 8.88 -0.42
C LEU A 42 3.13 7.92 0.40
N VAL A 43 1.85 8.23 0.56
CA VAL A 43 0.89 7.38 1.29
C VAL A 43 0.73 6.04 0.57
N VAL A 44 0.51 6.05 -0.75
CA VAL A 44 0.45 4.82 -1.57
C VAL A 44 1.72 3.99 -1.42
N ARG A 45 2.90 4.61 -1.49
CA ARG A 45 4.17 3.90 -1.32
C ARG A 45 4.28 3.22 0.06
N LYS A 46 3.92 3.92 1.14
CA LYS A 46 3.95 3.37 2.50
C LYS A 46 3.05 2.14 2.65
N ILE A 47 1.82 2.22 2.13
CA ILE A 47 0.86 1.10 2.15
C ILE A 47 1.43 -0.09 1.38
N MET A 48 1.98 0.14 0.18
CA MET A 48 2.56 -0.93 -0.63
C MET A 48 3.76 -1.59 0.06
N THR A 49 4.62 -0.83 0.72
CA THR A 49 5.73 -1.38 1.51
C THR A 49 5.20 -2.21 2.69
N PHE A 50 4.18 -1.72 3.39
CA PHE A 50 3.58 -2.44 4.52
C PHE A 50 2.93 -3.76 4.09
N GLU A 51 2.13 -3.74 3.04
CA GLU A 51 1.46 -4.95 2.55
C GLU A 51 2.46 -5.96 1.97
N ARG A 52 3.52 -5.51 1.29
CA ARG A 52 4.63 -6.37 0.88
C ARG A 52 5.32 -7.02 2.08
N ALA A 53 5.61 -6.25 3.13
CA ALA A 53 6.21 -6.79 4.35
C ALA A 53 5.28 -7.80 5.06
N ARG A 54 3.95 -7.59 5.02
CA ARG A 54 2.98 -8.58 5.55
C ARG A 54 2.96 -9.89 4.76
N ILE A 55 3.05 -9.80 3.43
CA ILE A 55 2.97 -10.95 2.54
C ILE A 55 4.29 -11.74 2.52
N TYR A 56 5.42 -11.03 2.43
CA TYR A 56 6.73 -11.63 2.19
C TYR A 56 7.65 -11.62 3.41
N GLY A 57 7.36 -10.85 4.46
CA GLY A 57 8.25 -10.68 5.62
C GLY A 57 9.59 -10.05 5.23
N ASP A 58 10.69 -10.56 5.79
CA ASP A 58 12.08 -10.21 5.42
C ASP A 58 12.48 -10.66 4.00
N LYS A 59 11.60 -11.37 3.28
CA LYS A 59 11.85 -11.85 1.93
C LYS A 59 11.21 -10.98 0.86
N ASP A 60 10.98 -9.69 1.13
CA ASP A 60 10.47 -8.78 0.09
C ASP A 60 11.45 -8.76 -1.09
N PRO A 61 11.07 -9.33 -2.26
CA PRO A 61 11.96 -9.44 -3.41
C PRO A 61 12.31 -8.07 -4.03
N LEU A 62 11.68 -7.00 -3.55
CA LEU A 62 11.87 -5.61 -4.00
C LEU A 62 12.40 -4.69 -2.88
N ALA A 63 12.68 -5.21 -1.68
CA ALA A 63 13.44 -4.49 -0.67
C ALA A 63 14.91 -4.51 -1.08
N THR A 64 15.30 -3.58 -1.95
CA THR A 64 16.71 -3.34 -2.25
C THR A 64 17.33 -2.64 -1.05
N GLU A 65 18.37 -3.27 -0.45
CA GLU A 65 19.26 -2.67 0.55
C GLU A 65 19.88 -1.35 0.06
#